data_AF-R7YY61-F1
#
_entry.id   AF-R7YY61-F1
#
_cell.length_a   1.000
_cell.length_b   1.000
_cell.length_c   1.000
_cell.angle_alpha   90.00
_cell.angle_beta   90.00
_cell.angle_gamma   90.00
#
_symmetry.space_group_name_H-M   'P 1'
#
loop_
_entity.id
_entity.type
_entity.pdbx_description
1 polymer ?
#
loop_
_entity_poly.entity_id
_entity_poly.type
_entity_poly.pdbx_seq_one_letter_code
_entity_poly.pdbx_strand_id
1 'polypeptide(L)'
;MFSPTLPLFRALRRLALTTKRARKGYYKGNRTGSMGWHTKHGGYKLDFSKVRTYVVPERLDSFNLTPFVAKRIEAPKGQAMRGQSYLDKWKMENGQG
;
A
#
# COMPACT_ATOMS: atom_id res chain seq x y z
N MET A 1 27.58 -20.52 35.81
CA MET A 1 26.51 -19.91 35.00
C MET A 1 25.82 -18.84 35.82
N PHE A 2 25.88 -17.58 35.42
CA PHE A 2 25.10 -16.52 36.09
C PHE A 2 23.65 -16.58 35.59
N SER A 3 22.71 -16.94 36.46
CA SER A 3 21.29 -16.90 36.15
C SER A 3 20.70 -15.57 36.64
N PRO A 4 20.08 -14.75 35.77
CA PRO A 4 19.55 -13.45 36.16
C PRO A 4 18.38 -13.61 37.15
N THR A 5 18.36 -12.79 38.21
CA THR A 5 17.29 -12.82 39.23
C THR A 5 15.96 -12.28 38.69
N LEU A 6 14.84 -12.70 39.29
CA LEU A 6 13.46 -12.31 38.89
C LEU A 6 13.24 -10.79 38.69
N PRO A 7 13.81 -9.88 39.51
CA PRO A 7 13.69 -8.44 39.29
C PRO A 7 14.45 -7.96 38.04
N LEU A 8 15.62 -8.54 37.75
CA LEU A 8 16.43 -8.25 36.56
C LEU A 8 15.73 -8.72 35.28
N PHE A 9 14.99 -9.83 35.36
CA PHE A 9 14.15 -10.34 34.27
C PHE A 9 12.98 -9.38 33.95
N ARG A 10 12.39 -8.70 34.95
CA ARG A 10 11.39 -7.63 34.75
C ARG A 10 11.98 -6.35 34.16
N ALA A 11 13.24 -6.03 34.47
CA ALA A 11 13.95 -4.86 33.94
C ALA A 11 14.35 -5.04 32.46
N LEU A 12 14.63 -6.27 32.02
CA LEU A 12 14.93 -6.61 30.63
C LEU A 12 13.66 -6.71 29.77
N ARG A 13 13.06 -5.57 29.43
CA ARG A 13 11.96 -5.51 28.45
C ARG A 13 12.48 -5.77 27.03
N ARG A 14 12.41 -7.02 26.55
CA ARG A 14 12.71 -7.43 25.17
C ARG A 14 11.65 -7.03 24.13
N LEU A 15 11.00 -5.89 24.34
CA LEU A 15 10.02 -5.36 23.40
C LEU A 15 10.76 -4.60 22.30
N ALA A 16 10.22 -4.64 21.07
CA ALA A 16 10.76 -3.83 19.99
C ALA A 16 10.77 -2.34 20.37
N LEU A 17 11.90 -1.67 20.14
CA LEU A 17 12.04 -0.25 20.45
C LEU A 17 11.10 0.58 19.55
N THR A 18 10.39 1.51 20.18
CA THR A 18 9.48 2.45 19.51
C THR A 18 9.96 3.87 19.71
N THR A 19 9.55 4.77 18.80
CA THR A 19 9.89 6.20 18.87
C THR A 19 9.46 6.86 20.18
N LYS A 20 8.38 6.37 20.80
CA LYS A 20 7.83 6.91 22.06
C LYS A 20 8.58 6.44 23.31
N ARG A 21 9.35 5.35 23.20
CA ARG A 21 10.13 4.79 24.31
C ARG A 21 11.60 5.20 24.27
N ALA A 22 12.10 5.55 23.09
CA ALA A 22 13.47 5.98 22.91
C ALA A 22 13.65 7.45 23.29
N ARG A 23 14.87 7.82 23.70
CA ARG A 23 15.28 9.20 23.96
C ARG A 23 15.74 9.88 22.65
N LYS A 24 16.36 11.06 22.78
CA LYS A 24 16.95 11.82 21.67
C LYS A 24 17.88 10.95 20.83
N GLY A 25 17.88 11.16 19.50
CA GLY A 25 18.76 10.48 18.55
C GLY A 25 18.17 9.21 17.92
N TYR A 26 17.06 8.67 18.43
CA TYR A 26 16.39 7.53 17.82
C TYR A 26 15.24 7.98 16.90
N TYR A 27 15.43 7.84 15.60
CA TYR A 27 14.39 8.02 14.60
C TYR A 27 13.97 6.67 14.01
N LYS A 28 12.66 6.44 13.87
CA LYS A 28 12.11 5.25 13.22
C LYS A 28 10.92 5.69 12.36
N GLY A 29 11.02 5.45 11.05
CA GLY A 29 10.00 5.85 10.08
C GLY A 29 8.77 4.94 10.07
N ASN A 30 7.69 5.43 9.44
CA ASN A 30 6.40 4.74 9.29
C ASN A 30 6.14 4.23 7.86
N ARG A 31 7.20 3.95 7.10
CA ARG A 31 7.13 3.44 5.70
C ARG A 31 6.34 4.34 4.73
N THR A 32 6.36 5.66 4.93
CA THR A 32 5.70 6.62 4.02
C THR A 32 6.37 6.69 2.64
N GLY A 33 7.59 6.16 2.50
CA GLY A 33 8.45 6.32 1.32
C GLY A 33 9.25 7.62 1.35
N SER A 34 10.31 7.70 0.55
CA SER A 34 11.09 8.95 0.39
C SER A 34 10.48 9.81 -0.71
N MET A 35 10.15 11.06 -0.40
CA MET A 35 9.56 12.02 -1.36
C MET A 35 10.61 13.01 -1.89
N GLY A 36 11.90 12.75 -1.67
CA GLY A 36 12.96 13.71 -1.88
C GLY A 36 14.26 13.34 -1.19
N TRP A 37 15.04 14.34 -0.78
CA TRP A 37 16.31 14.14 -0.08
C TRP A 37 16.62 15.26 0.94
N HIS A 38 17.42 14.91 1.96
CA HIS A 38 17.94 15.88 2.93
C HIS A 38 19.04 16.74 2.32
N THR A 39 19.12 18.01 2.72
CA THR A 39 20.20 18.92 2.32
C THR A 39 21.33 18.91 3.35
N LYS A 40 22.51 19.42 2.96
CA LYS A 40 23.71 19.49 3.83
C LYS A 40 23.45 20.13 5.20
N HIS A 41 22.53 21.07 5.28
CA HIS A 41 22.24 21.86 6.49
C HIS A 41 20.91 21.45 7.16
N GLY A 42 20.46 20.21 6.96
CA GLY A 42 19.28 19.67 7.67
C GLY A 42 17.92 20.03 7.07
N GLY A 43 17.88 20.72 5.93
CA GLY A 43 16.66 20.93 5.16
C GLY A 43 16.22 19.67 4.42
N TYR A 44 15.07 19.75 3.74
CA TYR A 44 14.56 18.68 2.88
C TYR A 44 14.06 19.28 1.56
N LYS A 45 14.47 18.70 0.42
CA LYS A 45 13.99 19.09 -0.91
C LYS A 45 13.08 17.99 -1.46
N LEU A 46 11.90 18.40 -1.95
CA LEU A 46 10.93 17.51 -2.57
C LEU A 46 11.31 17.18 -4.01
N ASP A 47 11.10 15.93 -4.39
CA ASP A 47 11.17 15.42 -5.75
C ASP A 47 9.75 15.07 -6.21
N PHE A 48 9.15 15.94 -7.02
CA PHE A 48 7.77 15.77 -7.47
C PHE A 48 7.55 14.51 -8.31
N SER A 49 8.60 13.92 -8.88
CA SER A 49 8.49 12.63 -9.58
C SER A 49 8.18 11.45 -8.64
N LYS A 50 8.47 11.59 -7.34
CA LYS A 50 8.21 10.58 -6.30
C LYS A 50 6.92 10.82 -5.54
N VAL A 51 6.29 11.98 -5.74
CA VAL A 51 5.03 12.32 -5.09
C VAL A 51 3.91 11.52 -5.75
N ARG A 52 3.19 10.72 -4.94
CA ARG A 52 2.07 9.91 -5.43
C ARG A 52 0.86 10.80 -5.67
N THR A 53 0.25 10.66 -6.85
CA THR A 53 -1.01 11.30 -7.21
C THR A 53 -2.11 10.26 -7.30
N TYR A 54 -3.32 10.62 -6.88
CA TYR A 54 -4.51 9.77 -7.02
C TYR A 54 -5.37 10.34 -8.15
N VAL A 55 -5.38 9.66 -9.29
CA VAL A 55 -6.14 10.10 -10.47
C VAL A 55 -7.61 9.75 -10.26
N VAL A 56 -8.45 10.78 -10.20
CA VAL A 56 -9.91 10.63 -10.09
C VAL A 56 -10.48 10.60 -11.52
N PRO A 57 -11.18 9.54 -11.94
CA PRO A 57 -11.83 9.49 -13.25
C PRO A 57 -12.89 10.58 -13.41
N GLU A 58 -13.10 11.03 -14.65
CA GLU A 58 -14.18 11.94 -14.98
C GLU A 58 -15.55 11.24 -14.93
N ARG A 59 -16.62 12.04 -14.87
CA ARG A 59 -18.02 11.60 -15.04
C ARG A 59 -18.55 10.59 -14.00
N LEU A 60 -17.94 10.55 -12.80
CA LEU A 60 -18.40 9.70 -11.69
C LEU A 60 -19.82 10.07 -11.19
N ASP A 61 -20.24 11.32 -11.39
CA ASP A 61 -21.59 11.82 -11.11
C ASP A 61 -22.67 11.23 -12.02
N SER A 62 -22.30 10.87 -13.24
CA SER A 62 -23.19 10.26 -14.25
C SER A 62 -23.01 8.75 -14.41
N PHE A 63 -22.19 8.12 -13.56
CA PHE A 63 -21.85 6.70 -13.67
C PHE A 63 -22.90 5.81 -13.00
N ASN A 64 -23.46 4.86 -13.77
CA ASN A 64 -24.60 4.06 -13.32
C ASN A 64 -24.24 2.90 -12.38
N LEU A 65 -22.97 2.46 -12.35
CA LEU A 65 -22.59 1.33 -11.51
C LEU A 65 -22.41 1.78 -10.06
N THR A 66 -23.00 1.00 -9.15
CA THR A 66 -22.92 1.23 -7.71
C THR A 66 -22.08 0.14 -7.05
N PRO A 67 -21.61 0.32 -5.80
CA PRO A 67 -20.86 -0.71 -5.09
C PRO A 67 -21.67 -1.96 -4.73
N PHE A 68 -22.98 -1.99 -5.02
CA PHE A 68 -23.86 -3.11 -4.69
C PHE A 68 -24.55 -3.67 -5.94
N VAL A 69 -24.85 -4.97 -5.89
CA VAL A 69 -25.61 -5.69 -6.91
C VAL A 69 -26.91 -6.20 -6.27
N ALA A 70 -28.00 -6.23 -7.04
CA ALA A 70 -29.27 -6.74 -6.56
C ALA A 70 -29.17 -8.23 -6.20
N LYS A 71 -29.68 -8.63 -5.03
CA LYS A 71 -29.61 -10.01 -4.51
C LYS A 71 -30.22 -11.07 -5.43
N ARG A 72 -31.14 -10.68 -6.31
CA ARG A 72 -31.79 -11.57 -7.29
C ARG A 72 -30.88 -11.99 -8.44
N ILE A 73 -29.71 -11.36 -8.58
CA ILE A 73 -28.74 -11.68 -9.63
C ILE A 73 -27.83 -12.77 -9.09
N GLU A 74 -27.92 -13.96 -9.69
CA GLU A 74 -27.06 -15.10 -9.34
C GLU A 74 -25.61 -14.81 -9.69
N ALA A 75 -24.69 -15.19 -8.79
CA ALA A 75 -23.27 -15.04 -9.04
C ALA A 75 -22.80 -16.06 -10.10
N PRO A 76 -22.20 -15.61 -11.21
CA PRO A 76 -21.74 -16.53 -12.25
C PRO A 76 -20.58 -17.40 -11.75
N LYS A 77 -20.49 -18.63 -12.26
CA LYS A 77 -19.29 -19.45 -12.08
C LYS A 77 -18.15 -18.81 -12.87
N GLY A 78 -17.22 -18.17 -12.16
CA GLY A 78 -16.08 -17.52 -12.79
C GLY A 78 -15.15 -18.53 -13.46
N GLN A 79 -14.72 -18.23 -14.68
CA GLN A 79 -13.62 -18.92 -15.35
C GLN A 79 -12.46 -17.94 -15.50
N ALA A 80 -11.25 -18.35 -15.12
CA ALA A 80 -10.08 -17.51 -15.27
C ALA A 80 -9.79 -17.27 -16.77
N MET A 81 -9.66 -16.00 -17.16
CA MET A 81 -9.24 -15.63 -18.51
C MET A 81 -7.82 -16.12 -18.77
N ARG A 82 -7.64 -16.98 -19.76
CA ARG A 82 -6.31 -17.40 -20.25
C ARG A 82 -5.84 -16.42 -21.33
N GLY A 83 -4.52 -16.36 -21.55
CA GLY A 83 -3.93 -15.48 -22.57
C GLY A 83 -4.50 -15.73 -23.97
N GLN A 84 -4.66 -17.00 -24.38
CA GLN A 84 -5.25 -17.35 -25.68
C GLN A 84 -6.70 -16.90 -25.80
N SER A 85 -7.54 -17.17 -24.79
CA SER A 85 -8.95 -16.74 -24.79
C SER A 85 -9.11 -15.21 -24.84
N TYR A 86 -8.16 -14.46 -24.26
CA TYR A 86 -8.15 -13.01 -24.39
C TYR A 86 -7.81 -12.56 -25.81
N LEU A 87 -6.78 -13.16 -26.43
CA LEU A 87 -6.36 -12.83 -27.79
C LEU A 87 -7.50 -13.10 -28.79
N ASP A 88 -8.15 -14.26 -28.67
CA ASP A 88 -9.25 -14.65 -29.55
C ASP A 88 -10.44 -13.69 -29.38
N LYS A 89 -10.80 -13.36 -28.13
CA LYS A 89 -11.84 -12.36 -27.84
C LYS A 89 -11.50 -10.98 -28.43
N TRP A 90 -10.27 -10.51 -28.25
CA TRP A 90 -9.82 -9.22 -28.78
C TRP A 90 -9.90 -9.17 -30.31
N LYS A 91 -9.45 -10.23 -31.01
CA LYS A 91 -9.52 -10.32 -32.48
C LYS A 91 -10.97 -10.28 -32.96
N MET A 92 -11.89 -10.93 -32.25
CA MET A 92 -13.31 -10.93 -32.59
C MET A 92 -13.97 -9.57 -32.36
N GLU A 93 -13.66 -8.89 -31.25
CA GLU A 93 -14.33 -7.65 -30.84
C GLU A 93 -13.72 -6.38 -31.46
N ASN A 94 -12.41 -6.36 -31.70
CA ASN A 94 -11.65 -5.16 -32.07
C ASN A 94 -10.72 -5.35 -33.27
N GLY A 95 -10.68 -6.55 -33.87
CA GLY A 95 -9.67 -6.92 -34.88
C GLY A 95 -9.98 -6.49 -36.31
N GLN A 96 -11.10 -5.81 -36.56
CA GLN A 96 -11.37 -5.17 -37.85
C GLN A 96 -10.96 -3.70 -37.80
N GLY A 97 -9.72 -3.47 -38.22
CA GLY A 97 -9.14 -2.18 -38.58
C GLY A 97 -8.21 -2.36 -39.77
#